data_AF-A0A522DXI0-F1
#
_entry.id   AF-A0A522DXI0-F1
#
_cell.length_a   1.000
_cell.length_b   1.000
_cell.length_c   1.000
_cell.angle_alpha   90.00
_cell.angle_beta   90.00
_cell.angle_gamma   90.00
#
_symmetry.space_group_name_H-M   'P 1'
#
loop_
_entity.id
_entity.type
_entity.pdbx_description
1 polymer ?
#
loop_
_entity_poly.entity_id
_entity_poly.type
_entity_poly.pdbx_seq_one_letter_code
_entity_poly.pdbx_strand_id
1 'polypeptide(L)'
;MSIHSQNMLNAAKTTKPNSPKPAIMPSHPYVPKEFIMLPQLPVPFQSIIPMKFIIKIITFTFHIKLVKDFIELTENLSQIIARIEGERRVAADAIRKFNSQNTLTLSDEVRENRLIIQALPSNLEGMKLAGIDGGLVKKSFHGLDLMLLRAVGVIFNYSNGLNVDYYPESMPTPDPHTIIDPFSDIEFEINSNILRQIKEITTARETVEKYEPDIIFLNGSVIPHYTFVDKSSLLYDNYKKMIEAYQKLFDTVKAKKTILAGVIEDSRGTRFCEVISKLELGMLPQTKLILQKTKDSNLLTYALQHGDRTMTFTYSSDANHPILREFPGETIMTFYLKTSEFDRPVRIDFLADKGLVADKIASVLLALSTHAGYGMPSIIVEADQRAKLSEHDLEMFYMDILNRVGNLSGMMEQRRNNRPF
;
A
#
# COMPACT_ATOMS: atom_id res chain seq x y z
N MET A 1 -6.31 42.90 -42.89
CA MET A 1 -7.68 42.71 -43.42
C MET A 1 -8.36 41.74 -42.47
N SER A 2 -9.06 42.17 -41.41
CA SER A 2 -10.49 42.59 -41.38
C SER A 2 -11.37 41.57 -42.13
N ILE A 3 -12.40 40.91 -41.57
CA ILE A 3 -13.57 41.45 -40.86
C ILE A 3 -14.24 40.35 -39.99
N HIS A 4 -14.88 40.83 -38.92
CA HIS A 4 -15.97 40.29 -38.07
C HIS A 4 -16.72 39.00 -38.44
N SER A 5 -17.12 38.26 -37.39
CA SER A 5 -18.55 38.13 -37.03
C SER A 5 -18.74 37.96 -35.52
N GLN A 6 -19.76 38.64 -35.01
CA GLN A 6 -20.18 38.77 -33.61
C GLN A 6 -21.26 37.74 -33.23
N ASN A 7 -21.28 37.43 -31.93
CA ASN A 7 -22.45 37.22 -31.04
C ASN A 7 -23.55 36.23 -31.43
N MET A 8 -23.79 35.26 -30.54
CA MET A 8 -25.06 35.19 -29.78
C MET A 8 -24.87 34.44 -28.46
N LEU A 9 -25.16 35.14 -27.36
CA LEU A 9 -25.49 34.61 -26.05
C LEU A 9 -26.74 33.72 -26.16
N ASN A 10 -26.74 32.58 -25.48
CA ASN A 10 -27.97 32.05 -24.90
C ASN A 10 -27.71 31.45 -23.52
N ALA A 11 -28.55 31.90 -22.60
CA ALA A 11 -28.52 31.62 -21.18
C ALA A 11 -29.02 30.21 -20.86
N ALA A 12 -28.22 29.42 -20.17
CA ALA A 12 -28.67 28.21 -19.49
C ALA A 12 -28.74 28.47 -17.98
N LYS A 13 -29.94 28.85 -17.51
CA LYS A 13 -30.30 28.80 -16.08
C LYS A 13 -30.41 27.33 -15.68
N THR A 14 -29.46 26.83 -14.89
CA THR A 14 -29.59 25.54 -14.22
C THR A 14 -30.30 25.71 -12.88
N THR A 15 -31.53 25.24 -12.83
CA THR A 15 -32.35 25.11 -11.63
C THR A 15 -31.75 24.03 -10.72
N LYS A 16 -31.39 24.41 -9.48
CA LYS A 16 -31.05 23.47 -8.40
C LYS A 16 -32.27 22.61 -8.04
N PRO A 17 -32.14 21.28 -7.91
CA PRO A 17 -33.20 20.47 -7.33
C PRO A 17 -33.30 20.73 -5.81
N ASN A 18 -34.51 21.07 -5.36
CA ASN A 18 -34.87 21.21 -3.95
C ASN A 18 -34.67 19.87 -3.22
N SER A 19 -33.81 19.86 -2.20
CA SER A 19 -33.73 18.78 -1.22
C SER A 19 -35.01 18.76 -0.36
N PRO A 20 -35.67 17.61 -0.16
CA PRO A 20 -36.86 17.53 0.68
C PRO A 20 -36.52 17.80 2.15
N LYS A 21 -37.31 18.67 2.79
CA LYS A 21 -37.31 18.91 4.24
C LYS A 21 -37.63 17.59 4.98
N PRO A 22 -36.98 17.30 6.13
CA PRO A 22 -37.35 16.16 6.96
C PRO A 22 -38.78 16.36 7.50
N ALA A 23 -39.59 15.31 7.34
CA ALA A 23 -40.95 15.26 7.86
C ALA A 23 -40.92 15.30 9.40
N ILE A 24 -41.61 16.28 9.97
CA ILE A 24 -41.90 16.38 11.39
C ILE A 24 -42.92 15.28 11.71
N MET A 25 -42.54 14.32 12.55
CA MET A 25 -43.47 13.30 13.03
C MET A 25 -44.53 13.94 13.94
N PRO A 26 -45.82 13.61 13.77
CA PRO A 26 -46.86 14.07 14.67
C PRO A 26 -46.71 13.42 16.05
N SER A 27 -46.69 14.24 17.10
CA SER A 27 -46.82 13.83 18.48
C SER A 27 -48.16 13.10 18.69
N HIS A 28 -48.11 11.83 19.09
CA HIS A 28 -49.29 11.07 19.46
C HIS A 28 -50.01 11.70 20.67
N PRO A 29 -51.35 11.83 20.64
CA PRO A 29 -52.11 12.26 21.80
C PRO A 29 -52.09 11.17 22.89
N TYR A 30 -51.82 11.61 24.11
CA TYR A 30 -51.88 10.82 25.33
C TYR A 30 -53.35 10.47 25.63
N VAL A 31 -53.73 9.20 25.42
CA VAL A 31 -55.05 8.68 25.78
C VAL A 31 -54.97 8.14 27.22
N PRO A 32 -55.80 8.63 28.16
CA PRO A 32 -55.85 8.06 29.50
C PRO A 32 -56.47 6.65 29.43
N LYS A 33 -55.71 5.63 29.85
CA LYS A 33 -56.22 4.27 29.99
C LYS A 33 -57.16 4.21 31.19
N GLU A 34 -58.43 3.93 30.92
CA GLU A 34 -59.43 3.55 31.91
C GLU A 34 -58.99 2.31 32.69
N PHE A 35 -59.14 2.38 34.02
CA PHE A 35 -58.85 1.32 34.96
C PHE A 35 -60.00 0.30 34.93
N ILE A 36 -59.82 -0.81 34.21
CA ILE A 36 -60.71 -1.97 34.31
C ILE A 36 -60.19 -2.86 35.43
N MET A 37 -60.93 -2.94 36.54
CA MET A 37 -60.70 -3.94 37.59
C MET A 37 -61.03 -5.33 37.04
N LEU A 38 -60.00 -6.14 36.83
CA LEU A 38 -60.15 -7.58 36.57
C LEU A 38 -60.26 -8.34 37.91
N PRO A 39 -61.12 -9.37 37.99
CA PRO A 39 -61.29 -10.18 39.19
C PRO A 39 -60.01 -10.97 39.51
N GLN A 40 -59.70 -11.05 40.81
CA GLN A 40 -58.53 -11.75 41.32
C GLN A 40 -58.61 -13.26 41.00
N LEU A 41 -57.73 -13.72 40.13
CA LEU A 41 -57.45 -15.14 39.94
C LEU A 41 -56.54 -15.64 41.09
N PRO A 42 -56.73 -16.89 41.56
CA PRO A 42 -55.95 -17.46 42.65
C PRO A 42 -54.47 -17.55 42.27
N VAL A 43 -53.62 -17.11 43.20
CA VAL A 43 -52.15 -17.08 43.07
C VAL A 43 -51.63 -18.50 42.88
N PRO A 44 -51.02 -18.86 41.74
CA PRO A 44 -50.30 -20.12 41.64
C PRO A 44 -49.01 -19.99 42.44
N PHE A 45 -48.69 -21.02 43.22
CA PHE A 45 -47.43 -21.20 43.94
C PHE A 45 -46.23 -20.69 43.13
N GLN A 46 -45.69 -19.54 43.51
CA GLN A 46 -44.43 -19.04 42.96
C GLN A 46 -43.29 -19.84 43.57
N SER A 47 -42.83 -20.86 42.85
CA SER A 47 -41.49 -21.39 43.06
C SER A 47 -40.51 -20.25 42.77
N ILE A 48 -39.91 -19.70 43.82
CA ILE A 48 -38.90 -18.65 43.69
C ILE A 48 -37.63 -19.31 43.14
N ILE A 49 -37.53 -19.41 41.82
CA ILE A 49 -36.23 -19.64 41.18
C ILE A 49 -35.40 -18.40 41.47
N PRO A 50 -34.26 -18.50 42.17
CA PRO A 50 -33.47 -17.33 42.51
C PRO A 50 -33.06 -16.59 41.24
N MET A 51 -33.32 -15.28 41.18
CA MET A 51 -33.10 -14.42 40.00
C MET A 51 -31.68 -14.56 39.40
N LYS A 52 -30.67 -14.86 40.25
CA LYS A 52 -29.29 -15.16 39.84
C LYS A 52 -29.16 -16.40 38.95
N PHE A 53 -30.01 -17.42 39.14
CA PHE A 53 -30.03 -18.64 38.33
C PHE A 53 -30.64 -18.37 36.94
N ILE A 54 -31.71 -17.57 36.88
CA ILE A 54 -32.33 -17.14 35.62
C ILE A 54 -31.33 -16.30 34.79
N ILE A 55 -30.64 -15.34 35.41
CA ILE A 55 -29.60 -14.54 34.73
C ILE A 55 -28.47 -15.43 34.20
N LYS A 56 -28.00 -16.41 34.98
CA LYS A 56 -26.97 -17.36 34.53
C LYS A 56 -27.42 -18.19 33.31
N ILE A 57 -28.66 -18.68 33.31
CA ILE A 57 -29.20 -19.44 32.18
C ILE A 57 -29.34 -18.55 30.95
N ILE A 58 -29.87 -17.33 31.08
CA ILE A 58 -30.01 -16.38 29.96
C ILE A 58 -28.63 -16.05 29.37
N THR A 59 -27.64 -15.73 30.22
CA THR A 59 -26.28 -15.44 29.76
C THR A 59 -25.64 -16.66 29.09
N PHE A 60 -25.85 -17.87 29.62
CA PHE A 60 -25.33 -19.11 29.03
C PHE A 60 -25.99 -19.44 27.68
N THR A 61 -27.32 -19.30 27.58
CA THR A 61 -28.04 -19.49 26.31
C THR A 61 -27.65 -18.43 25.28
N PHE A 62 -27.49 -17.17 25.68
CA PHE A 62 -26.99 -16.11 24.81
C PHE A 62 -25.57 -16.40 24.31
N HIS A 63 -24.68 -16.87 25.20
CA HIS A 63 -23.32 -17.26 24.84
C HIS A 63 -23.30 -18.44 23.87
N ILE A 64 -24.10 -19.50 24.11
CA ILE A 64 -24.23 -20.63 23.18
C ILE A 64 -24.73 -20.17 21.82
N LYS A 65 -25.74 -19.30 21.78
CA LYS A 65 -26.26 -18.77 20.51
C LYS A 65 -25.18 -17.97 19.77
N LEU A 66 -24.49 -17.06 20.47
CA LEU A 66 -23.41 -16.27 19.89
C LEU A 66 -22.28 -17.14 19.32
N VAL A 67 -21.88 -18.19 20.04
CA VAL A 67 -20.86 -19.14 19.58
C VAL A 67 -21.32 -19.91 18.34
N LYS A 68 -22.58 -20.37 18.31
CA LYS A 68 -23.14 -21.05 17.13
C LYS A 68 -23.21 -20.13 15.91
N ASP A 69 -23.73 -18.93 16.10
CA ASP A 69 -23.83 -17.92 15.03
C ASP A 69 -22.43 -17.57 14.48
N PHE A 70 -21.41 -17.50 15.35
CA PHE A 70 -20.02 -17.26 14.94
C PHE A 70 -19.40 -18.43 14.16
N ILE A 71 -19.67 -19.68 14.57
CA ILE A 71 -19.19 -20.87 13.84
C ILE A 71 -19.82 -20.93 12.46
N GLU A 72 -21.14 -20.74 12.35
CA GLU A 72 -21.85 -20.74 11.07
C GLU A 72 -21.33 -19.64 10.14
N LEU A 73 -21.08 -18.43 10.68
CA LEU A 73 -20.48 -17.33 9.91
C LEU A 73 -19.07 -17.70 9.41
N THR A 74 -18.27 -18.37 10.23
CA THR A 74 -16.90 -18.80 9.89
C THR A 74 -16.91 -19.87 8.79
N GLU A 75 -17.82 -20.83 8.85
CA GLU A 75 -17.98 -21.87 7.83
C GLU A 75 -18.42 -21.25 6.49
N ASN A 76 -19.43 -20.38 6.52
CA ASN A 76 -19.91 -19.66 5.34
C ASN A 76 -18.79 -18.82 4.70
N LEU A 77 -18.03 -18.08 5.50
CA LEU A 77 -16.89 -17.31 5.02
C LEU A 77 -15.81 -18.21 4.41
N SER A 78 -15.51 -19.34 5.05
CA SER A 78 -14.53 -20.31 4.56
C SER A 78 -14.91 -20.89 3.19
N GLN A 79 -16.19 -21.22 3.00
CA GLN A 79 -16.70 -21.69 1.71
C GLN A 79 -16.61 -20.61 0.62
N ILE A 80 -16.91 -19.36 0.96
CA ILE A 80 -16.77 -18.23 0.04
C ILE A 80 -15.31 -18.04 -0.38
N ILE A 81 -14.39 -18.07 0.58
CA ILE A 81 -12.94 -17.95 0.31
C ILE A 81 -12.48 -19.12 -0.57
N ALA A 82 -12.81 -20.36 -0.21
CA ALA A 82 -12.41 -21.54 -0.98
C ALA A 82 -12.90 -21.49 -2.43
N ARG A 83 -14.14 -21.02 -2.65
CA ARG A 83 -14.69 -20.82 -3.99
C ARG A 83 -13.93 -19.76 -4.77
N ILE A 84 -13.61 -18.62 -4.15
CA ILE A 84 -12.83 -17.53 -4.76
C ILE A 84 -11.43 -18.02 -5.14
N GLU A 85 -10.75 -18.78 -4.27
CA GLU A 85 -9.43 -19.35 -4.59
C GLU A 85 -9.51 -20.40 -5.71
N GLY A 86 -10.58 -21.19 -5.77
CA GLY A 86 -10.84 -22.12 -6.86
C GLY A 86 -10.92 -21.41 -8.21
N GLU A 87 -11.71 -20.34 -8.31
CA GLU A 87 -11.82 -19.53 -9.54
C GLU A 87 -10.49 -18.88 -9.95
N ARG A 88 -9.68 -18.44 -8.97
CA ARG A 88 -8.34 -17.90 -9.28
C ARG A 88 -7.41 -18.96 -9.87
N ARG A 89 -7.47 -20.21 -9.40
CA ARG A 89 -6.69 -21.33 -9.97
C ARG A 89 -7.11 -21.60 -11.41
N VAL A 90 -8.41 -21.64 -11.69
CA VAL A 90 -8.94 -21.81 -13.06
C VAL A 90 -8.47 -20.66 -13.97
N ALA A 91 -8.53 -19.42 -13.50
CA ALA A 91 -8.01 -18.27 -14.25
C ALA A 91 -6.49 -18.38 -14.49
N ALA A 92 -5.72 -18.80 -13.50
CA ALA A 92 -4.28 -19.02 -13.62
C ALA A 92 -3.92 -20.11 -14.65
N ASP A 93 -4.68 -21.21 -14.69
CA ASP A 93 -4.53 -22.25 -15.71
C ASP A 93 -4.82 -21.72 -17.12
N ALA A 94 -5.86 -20.89 -17.27
CA ALA A 94 -6.19 -20.25 -18.54
C ALA A 94 -5.06 -19.31 -19.00
N ILE A 95 -4.47 -18.53 -18.09
CA ILE A 95 -3.30 -17.66 -18.39
C ILE A 95 -2.12 -18.49 -18.88
N ARG A 96 -1.77 -19.59 -18.19
CA ARG A 96 -0.67 -20.47 -18.60
C ARG A 96 -0.92 -21.10 -19.97
N LYS A 97 -2.13 -21.62 -20.20
CA LYS A 97 -2.53 -22.21 -21.47
C LYS A 97 -2.47 -21.18 -22.60
N PHE A 98 -2.95 -19.97 -22.36
CA PHE A 98 -2.84 -18.89 -23.34
C PHE A 98 -1.37 -18.60 -23.66
N ASN A 99 -0.50 -18.49 -22.64
CA ASN A 99 0.92 -18.19 -22.78
C ASN A 99 1.73 -19.26 -23.54
N SER A 100 1.26 -20.50 -23.61
CA SER A 100 1.91 -21.57 -24.39
C SER A 100 1.40 -21.67 -25.83
N GLN A 101 0.23 -21.11 -26.12
CA GLN A 101 -0.45 -21.27 -27.42
C GLN A 101 -0.50 -19.99 -28.26
N ASN A 102 -0.30 -18.82 -27.64
CA ASN A 102 -0.53 -17.53 -28.27
C ASN A 102 0.63 -16.57 -28.00
N THR A 103 0.78 -15.62 -28.92
CA THR A 103 1.61 -14.42 -28.74
C THR A 103 0.72 -13.20 -28.60
N LEU A 104 1.12 -12.26 -27.77
CA LEU A 104 0.43 -10.98 -27.59
C LEU A 104 0.78 -10.02 -28.72
N THR A 105 -0.20 -9.23 -29.12
CA THR A 105 0.02 -8.04 -29.93
C THR A 105 0.64 -6.96 -29.06
N LEU A 106 1.80 -6.44 -29.48
CA LEU A 106 2.47 -5.34 -28.81
C LEU A 106 1.64 -4.06 -28.89
N SER A 107 1.64 -3.27 -27.83
CA SER A 107 0.99 -1.97 -27.77
C SER A 107 1.80 -1.01 -26.88
N ASP A 108 1.35 0.23 -26.74
CA ASP A 108 1.97 1.14 -25.76
C ASP A 108 1.78 0.66 -24.32
N GLU A 109 0.70 -0.08 -24.06
CA GLU A 109 0.37 -0.66 -22.76
C GLU A 109 1.18 -1.93 -22.46
N VAL A 110 1.60 -2.68 -23.48
CA VAL A 110 2.26 -4.00 -23.37
C VAL A 110 3.46 -4.08 -24.31
N ARG A 111 4.67 -4.23 -23.75
CA ARG A 111 5.92 -4.20 -24.52
C ARG A 111 6.46 -5.57 -24.90
N GLU A 112 5.82 -6.66 -24.46
CA GLU A 112 6.31 -8.02 -24.64
C GLU A 112 5.23 -8.94 -25.19
N ASN A 113 5.63 -9.92 -26.01
CA ASN A 113 4.71 -10.76 -26.77
C ASN A 113 4.26 -12.03 -26.01
N ARG A 114 4.62 -12.19 -24.73
CA ARG A 114 4.24 -13.33 -23.89
C ARG A 114 3.79 -12.83 -22.52
N LEU A 115 2.73 -13.42 -21.97
CA LEU A 115 2.20 -13.05 -20.65
C LEU A 115 3.13 -13.42 -19.51
N ILE A 116 3.79 -14.58 -19.61
CA ILE A 116 4.70 -15.11 -18.61
C ILE A 116 6.03 -15.45 -19.30
N ILE A 117 7.11 -14.94 -18.73
CA ILE A 117 8.48 -15.05 -19.22
C ILE A 117 9.32 -15.64 -18.09
N GLN A 118 10.06 -16.70 -18.39
CA GLN A 118 10.99 -17.29 -17.44
C GLN A 118 12.26 -16.45 -17.38
N ALA A 119 12.57 -15.91 -16.21
CA ALA A 119 13.84 -15.25 -15.93
C ALA A 119 14.81 -16.25 -15.29
N LEU A 120 16.10 -16.08 -15.58
CA LEU A 120 17.17 -16.86 -14.98
C LEU A 120 18.02 -15.94 -14.09
N PRO A 121 18.53 -16.42 -12.94
CA PRO A 121 19.40 -15.62 -12.09
C PRO A 121 20.67 -15.21 -12.84
N SER A 122 21.05 -13.93 -12.72
CA SER A 122 22.29 -13.43 -13.34
C SER A 122 23.52 -13.80 -12.53
N ASN A 123 24.67 -13.92 -13.19
CA ASN A 123 25.96 -13.81 -12.51
C ASN A 123 26.17 -12.36 -12.06
N LEU A 124 26.44 -12.16 -10.77
CA LEU A 124 26.61 -10.83 -10.18
C LEU A 124 28.05 -10.31 -10.25
N GLU A 125 29.03 -11.13 -10.66
CA GLU A 125 30.44 -10.73 -10.69
C GLU A 125 30.66 -9.40 -11.44
N GLY A 126 31.37 -8.48 -10.79
CA GLY A 126 31.67 -7.14 -11.30
C GLY A 126 30.51 -6.14 -11.23
N MET A 127 29.32 -6.53 -10.75
CA MET A 127 28.19 -5.63 -10.58
C MET A 127 28.27 -4.83 -9.28
N LYS A 128 27.75 -3.60 -9.33
CA LYS A 128 27.48 -2.76 -8.16
C LYS A 128 25.99 -2.51 -8.04
N LEU A 129 25.39 -2.98 -6.96
CA LEU A 129 23.95 -2.90 -6.72
C LEU A 129 23.70 -2.05 -5.47
N ALA A 130 22.60 -1.31 -5.43
CA ALA A 130 22.19 -0.55 -4.26
C ALA A 130 20.75 -0.89 -3.85
N GLY A 131 20.48 -0.96 -2.55
CA GLY A 131 19.15 -1.10 -1.96
C GLY A 131 18.91 0.02 -0.96
N ILE A 132 17.75 0.67 -1.04
CA ILE A 132 17.38 1.80 -0.19
C ILE A 132 16.14 1.47 0.61
N ASP A 133 16.18 1.81 1.89
CA ASP A 133 14.99 1.77 2.76
C ASP A 133 15.00 2.92 3.78
N GLY A 134 13.83 3.21 4.34
CA GLY A 134 13.59 4.25 5.33
C GLY A 134 12.68 3.81 6.47
N GLY A 135 13.16 3.95 7.70
CA GLY A 135 12.42 3.71 8.94
C GLY A 135 11.78 4.99 9.49
N LEU A 136 10.67 4.80 10.17
CA LEU A 136 9.89 5.86 10.82
C LEU A 136 9.33 5.34 12.14
N VAL A 137 9.45 6.12 13.20
CA VAL A 137 8.67 5.98 14.43
C VAL A 137 8.13 7.34 14.83
N LYS A 138 6.90 7.40 15.34
CA LYS A 138 6.22 8.66 15.66
C LYS A 138 5.25 8.50 16.82
N LYS A 139 4.99 9.59 17.54
CA LYS A 139 4.05 9.63 18.67
C LYS A 139 3.47 11.03 18.79
N SER A 140 2.15 11.05 18.97
CA SER A 140 1.41 12.28 19.20
C SER A 140 1.29 12.60 20.69
N PHE A 141 1.61 13.83 21.05
CA PHE A 141 1.43 14.39 22.38
C PHE A 141 0.31 15.44 22.35
N HIS A 142 0.04 16.08 23.48
CA HIS A 142 -1.10 16.99 23.58
C HIS A 142 -0.96 18.25 22.72
N GLY A 143 0.26 18.79 22.60
CA GLY A 143 0.52 20.06 21.90
C GLY A 143 1.61 19.98 20.83
N LEU A 144 2.15 18.80 20.55
CA LEU A 144 3.08 18.55 19.46
C LEU A 144 3.08 17.06 19.09
N ASP A 145 3.57 16.76 17.90
CA ASP A 145 3.92 15.41 17.49
C ASP A 145 5.44 15.28 17.38
N LEU A 146 5.98 14.14 17.81
CA LEU A 146 7.38 13.78 17.61
C LEU A 146 7.48 12.64 16.60
N MET A 147 8.52 12.69 15.78
CA MET A 147 8.88 11.59 14.90
C MET A 147 10.40 11.49 14.75
N LEU A 148 10.88 10.27 14.56
CA LEU A 148 12.25 9.99 14.16
C LEU A 148 12.22 9.34 12.78
N LEU A 149 13.09 9.81 11.89
CA LEU A 149 13.29 9.26 10.56
C LEU A 149 14.69 8.69 10.43
N ARG A 150 14.84 7.60 9.69
CA ARG A 150 16.15 7.08 9.29
C ARG A 150 16.02 6.57 7.87
N ALA A 151 17.06 6.76 7.06
CA ALA A 151 17.16 6.08 5.77
C ALA A 151 18.60 5.68 5.52
N VAL A 152 18.78 4.59 4.78
CA VAL A 152 20.08 4.00 4.50
C VAL A 152 20.09 3.45 3.08
N GLY A 153 21.20 3.68 2.39
CA GLY A 153 21.57 2.97 1.18
C GLY A 153 22.60 1.90 1.50
N VAL A 154 22.31 0.67 1.11
CA VAL A 154 23.21 -0.48 1.18
C VAL A 154 23.74 -0.73 -0.22
N ILE A 155 25.05 -0.87 -0.37
CA ILE A 155 25.71 -1.05 -1.67
C ILE A 155 26.45 -2.38 -1.66
N PHE A 156 26.04 -3.31 -2.53
CA PHE A 156 26.75 -4.56 -2.77
C PHE A 156 27.65 -4.41 -3.98
N ASN A 157 28.94 -4.68 -3.81
CA ASN A 157 29.93 -4.68 -4.88
C ASN A 157 30.53 -6.08 -5.03
N TYR A 158 30.34 -6.68 -6.19
CA TYR A 158 30.76 -8.04 -6.52
C TYR A 158 32.08 -8.10 -7.29
N SER A 159 32.98 -7.14 -7.08
CA SER A 159 34.32 -7.15 -7.69
C SER A 159 35.27 -7.96 -6.80
N ASN A 160 35.48 -9.25 -7.10
CA ASN A 160 36.23 -10.21 -6.27
C ASN A 160 35.48 -10.67 -4.99
N GLY A 161 34.23 -11.09 -5.15
CA GLY A 161 33.35 -11.44 -4.03
C GLY A 161 32.55 -10.26 -3.51
N LEU A 162 31.68 -10.51 -2.52
CA LEU A 162 30.76 -9.51 -1.99
C LEU A 162 31.45 -8.57 -0.99
N ASN A 163 31.53 -7.29 -1.36
CA ASN A 163 31.85 -6.19 -0.45
C ASN A 163 30.58 -5.36 -0.20
N VAL A 164 30.39 -4.92 1.04
CA VAL A 164 29.20 -4.15 1.45
C VAL A 164 29.62 -2.78 1.96
N ASP A 165 29.15 -1.74 1.27
CA ASP A 165 29.26 -0.35 1.70
C ASP A 165 27.90 0.20 2.12
N TYR A 166 27.91 1.29 2.88
CA TYR A 166 26.70 1.94 3.39
C TYR A 166 26.74 3.44 3.16
N TYR A 167 25.57 4.04 2.97
CA TYR A 167 25.38 5.48 2.89
C TYR A 167 24.16 5.93 3.70
N PRO A 168 24.23 7.01 4.49
CA PRO A 168 25.46 7.78 4.79
C PRO A 168 26.49 6.97 5.59
N GLU A 169 26.04 6.01 6.40
CA GLU A 169 26.82 5.09 7.22
C GLU A 169 26.00 3.82 7.49
N SER A 170 26.58 2.80 8.14
CA SER A 170 25.90 1.52 8.38
C SER A 170 24.76 1.60 9.39
N MET A 171 24.81 2.54 10.32
CA MET A 171 23.78 2.79 11.33
C MET A 171 23.52 4.30 11.44
N PRO A 172 22.81 4.91 10.47
CA PRO A 172 22.61 6.35 10.45
C PRO A 172 21.91 6.84 11.71
N THR A 173 22.41 7.95 12.26
CA THR A 173 21.73 8.59 13.40
C THR A 173 20.28 8.96 13.01
N PRO A 174 19.26 8.65 13.85
CA PRO A 174 17.89 9.07 13.59
C PRO A 174 17.79 10.60 13.46
N ASP A 175 17.01 11.06 12.49
CA ASP A 175 16.71 12.45 12.21
C ASP A 175 15.41 12.84 12.93
N PRO A 176 15.47 13.65 14.00
CA PRO A 176 14.30 14.03 14.76
C PRO A 176 13.51 15.16 14.10
N HIS A 177 12.19 15.02 14.08
CA HIS A 177 11.28 16.09 13.64
C HIS A 177 10.20 16.33 14.70
N THR A 178 9.91 17.61 14.91
CA THR A 178 8.82 18.08 15.77
C THR A 178 7.80 18.78 14.89
N ILE A 179 6.53 18.37 15.01
CA ILE A 179 5.42 18.97 14.28
C ILE A 179 4.50 19.64 15.29
N ILE A 180 4.25 20.92 15.08
CA ILE A 180 3.41 21.76 15.96
C ILE A 180 2.11 22.14 15.24
N ASP A 181 2.03 21.87 13.93
CA ASP A 181 0.82 22.09 13.15
C ASP A 181 -0.34 21.26 13.71
N PRO A 182 -1.57 21.80 13.73
CA PRO A 182 -2.73 21.15 14.32
C PRO A 182 -3.32 20.08 13.38
N PHE A 183 -2.50 19.11 12.99
CA PHE A 183 -2.93 18.00 12.14
C PHE A 183 -3.92 17.10 12.86
N SER A 184 -4.92 16.65 12.12
CA SER A 184 -5.68 15.46 12.50
C SER A 184 -4.79 14.21 12.49
N ASP A 185 -5.20 13.14 13.17
CA ASP A 185 -4.47 11.85 13.18
C ASP A 185 -4.21 11.36 11.72
N ILE A 186 -5.14 11.62 10.78
CA ILE A 186 -5.00 11.27 9.35
C ILE A 186 -3.96 12.16 8.64
N GLU A 187 -4.00 13.48 8.86
CA GLU A 187 -3.04 14.39 8.25
C GLU A 187 -1.62 14.14 8.77
N PHE A 188 -1.46 13.83 10.06
CA PHE A 188 -0.18 13.46 10.63
C PHE A 188 0.35 12.15 10.03
N GLU A 189 -0.53 11.16 9.78
CA GLU A 189 -0.19 9.94 9.04
C GLU A 189 0.32 10.24 7.63
N ILE A 190 -0.38 11.08 6.88
CA ILE A 190 0.03 11.46 5.53
C ILE A 190 1.36 12.23 5.57
N ASN A 191 1.49 13.22 6.46
CA ASN A 191 2.68 14.05 6.57
C ASN A 191 3.94 13.22 6.90
N SER A 192 3.84 12.35 7.90
CA SER A 192 4.96 11.51 8.32
C SER A 192 5.40 10.55 7.21
N ASN A 193 4.46 10.01 6.42
CA ASN A 193 4.78 9.20 5.24
C ASN A 193 5.42 10.01 4.10
N ILE A 194 5.03 11.26 3.91
CA ILE A 194 5.66 12.18 2.95
C ILE A 194 7.11 12.47 3.37
N LEU A 195 7.34 12.81 4.64
CA LEU A 195 8.68 13.10 5.15
C LEU A 195 9.60 11.87 5.12
N ARG A 196 9.06 10.67 5.42
CA ARG A 196 9.78 9.40 5.27
C ARG A 196 10.23 9.18 3.82
N GLN A 197 9.33 9.33 2.85
CA GLN A 197 9.66 9.20 1.43
C GLN A 197 10.68 10.25 0.97
N ILE A 198 10.58 11.51 1.41
CA ILE A 198 11.60 12.54 1.10
C ILE A 198 12.99 12.06 1.57
N LYS A 199 13.09 11.56 2.80
CA LYS A 199 14.36 11.09 3.36
C LYS A 199 14.91 9.89 2.59
N GLU A 200 14.06 8.91 2.27
CA GLU A 200 14.41 7.70 1.51
C GLU A 200 14.92 8.06 0.11
N ILE A 201 14.16 8.88 -0.64
CA ILE A 201 14.49 9.27 -2.01
C ILE A 201 15.71 10.18 -2.09
N THR A 202 15.90 11.06 -1.11
CA THR A 202 17.11 11.88 -1.02
C THR A 202 18.35 10.99 -0.80
N THR A 203 18.23 9.99 0.08
CA THR A 203 19.28 9.00 0.34
C THR A 203 19.58 8.16 -0.91
N ALA A 204 18.54 7.76 -1.64
CA ALA A 204 18.68 7.07 -2.93
C ALA A 204 19.47 7.90 -3.93
N ARG A 205 19.11 9.17 -4.12
CA ARG A 205 19.79 10.08 -5.04
C ARG A 205 21.27 10.23 -4.69
N GLU A 206 21.57 10.52 -3.43
CA GLU A 206 22.95 10.72 -2.96
C GLU A 206 23.78 9.43 -3.07
N THR A 207 23.14 8.27 -2.87
CA THR A 207 23.78 6.96 -3.09
C THR A 207 24.16 6.79 -4.57
N VAL A 208 23.27 7.18 -5.50
CA VAL A 208 23.58 7.14 -6.94
C VAL A 208 24.69 8.11 -7.30
N GLU A 209 24.67 9.33 -6.76
CA GLU A 209 25.70 10.34 -7.01
C GLU A 209 27.10 9.87 -6.55
N LYS A 210 27.17 9.23 -5.38
CA LYS A 210 28.44 8.83 -4.75
C LYS A 210 28.98 7.49 -5.26
N TYR A 211 28.11 6.50 -5.46
CA TYR A 211 28.54 5.13 -5.75
C TYR A 211 28.32 4.71 -7.19
N GLU A 212 27.46 5.40 -7.95
CA GLU A 212 27.13 5.07 -9.34
C GLU A 212 26.83 3.57 -9.55
N PRO A 213 25.82 3.01 -8.84
CA PRO A 213 25.49 1.60 -8.98
C PRO A 213 24.90 1.30 -10.37
N ASP A 214 25.05 0.06 -10.83
CA ASP A 214 24.41 -0.43 -12.05
C ASP A 214 22.88 -0.41 -11.93
N ILE A 215 22.38 -0.81 -10.75
CA ILE A 215 20.96 -0.85 -10.42
C ILE A 215 20.79 -0.37 -8.97
N ILE A 216 19.80 0.50 -8.76
CA ILE A 216 19.32 0.89 -7.44
C ILE A 216 17.88 0.40 -7.25
N PHE A 217 17.66 -0.26 -6.12
CA PHE A 217 16.38 -0.80 -5.69
C PHE A 217 15.81 0.03 -4.54
N LEU A 218 14.54 0.43 -4.65
CA LEU A 218 13.78 1.05 -3.55
C LEU A 218 12.88 0.01 -2.88
N ASN A 219 12.74 0.05 -1.55
CA ASN A 219 11.72 -0.72 -0.83
C ASN A 219 10.34 -0.06 -0.97
N GLY A 220 9.77 -0.14 -2.17
CA GLY A 220 8.53 0.54 -2.53
C GLY A 220 8.44 0.83 -4.02
N SER A 221 7.46 1.62 -4.42
CA SER A 221 7.31 2.04 -5.81
C SER A 221 8.30 3.16 -6.17
N VAL A 222 8.68 3.24 -7.45
CA VAL A 222 9.51 4.34 -7.98
C VAL A 222 8.77 5.67 -8.08
N ILE A 223 7.47 5.68 -7.78
CA ILE A 223 6.64 6.89 -7.65
C ILE A 223 5.96 6.90 -6.28
N PRO A 224 5.61 8.09 -5.75
CA PRO A 224 4.96 8.17 -4.45
C PRO A 224 3.66 7.37 -4.39
N HIS A 225 3.40 6.77 -3.23
CA HIS A 225 2.12 6.09 -3.00
C HIS A 225 0.97 7.11 -2.96
N TYR A 226 -0.19 6.75 -3.50
CA TYR A 226 -1.36 7.60 -3.75
C TYR A 226 -1.75 8.49 -2.57
N THR A 227 -1.17 9.68 -2.52
CA THR A 227 -1.49 10.73 -1.56
C THR A 227 -1.93 11.92 -2.38
N PHE A 228 -3.24 12.01 -2.61
CA PHE A 228 -3.80 13.24 -3.15
C PHE A 228 -3.83 14.25 -2.01
N VAL A 229 -3.00 15.29 -2.12
CA VAL A 229 -2.97 16.39 -1.18
C VAL A 229 -3.59 17.61 -1.86
N ASP A 230 -4.66 18.13 -1.26
CA ASP A 230 -5.29 19.35 -1.76
C ASP A 230 -4.32 20.54 -1.66
N LYS A 231 -4.32 21.42 -2.66
CA LYS A 231 -3.42 22.59 -2.70
C LYS A 231 -3.62 23.57 -1.55
N SER A 232 -4.79 23.56 -0.92
CA SER A 232 -5.10 24.35 0.27
C SER A 232 -4.70 23.68 1.58
N SER A 233 -4.30 22.40 1.55
CA SER A 233 -3.84 21.68 2.73
C SER A 233 -2.46 22.18 3.18
N LEU A 234 -2.26 22.23 4.50
CA LEU A 234 -0.95 22.46 5.12
C LEU A 234 0.11 21.41 4.70
N LEU A 235 -0.34 20.25 4.23
CA LEU A 235 0.54 19.17 3.75
C LEU A 235 1.13 19.46 2.35
N TYR A 236 0.58 20.43 1.62
CA TYR A 236 0.90 20.63 0.21
C TYR A 236 2.37 20.99 -0.04
N ASP A 237 2.97 21.77 0.86
CA ASP A 237 4.39 22.13 0.75
C ASP A 237 5.31 20.91 0.89
N ASN A 238 5.01 20.01 1.83
CA ASN A 238 5.75 18.76 1.99
C ASN A 238 5.49 17.81 0.82
N TYR A 239 4.27 17.74 0.32
CA TYR A 239 3.95 16.99 -0.90
C TYR A 239 4.78 17.47 -2.10
N LYS A 240 4.86 18.79 -2.32
CA LYS A 240 5.66 19.36 -3.41
C LYS A 240 7.14 19.02 -3.26
N LYS A 241 7.71 19.12 -2.06
CA LYS A 241 9.10 18.72 -1.78
C LYS A 241 9.34 17.24 -2.09
N MET A 242 8.37 16.37 -1.80
CA MET A 242 8.43 14.95 -2.16
C MET A 242 8.47 14.77 -3.67
N ILE A 243 7.57 15.40 -4.43
CA ILE A 243 7.58 15.34 -5.89
C ILE A 243 8.93 15.84 -6.46
N GLU A 244 9.44 16.96 -5.97
CA GLU A 244 10.74 17.50 -6.37
C GLU A 244 11.90 16.54 -6.06
N ALA A 245 11.85 15.80 -4.94
CA ALA A 245 12.85 14.80 -4.60
C ALA A 245 12.85 13.63 -5.59
N TYR A 246 11.68 13.12 -5.96
CA TYR A 246 11.55 12.05 -6.98
C TYR A 246 12.04 12.52 -8.36
N GLN A 247 11.67 13.73 -8.79
CA GLN A 247 12.14 14.29 -10.06
C GLN A 247 13.68 14.38 -10.09
N LYS A 248 14.30 14.88 -9.02
CA LYS A 248 15.77 14.92 -8.89
C LYS A 248 16.40 13.54 -8.92
N LEU A 249 15.78 12.54 -8.29
CA LEU A 249 16.26 11.16 -8.37
C LEU A 249 16.21 10.66 -9.82
N PHE A 250 15.11 10.87 -10.54
CA PHE A 250 14.97 10.45 -11.95
C PHE A 250 16.03 11.09 -12.84
N ASP A 251 16.27 12.39 -12.69
CA ASP A 251 17.33 13.09 -13.43
C ASP A 251 18.71 12.50 -13.12
N THR A 252 18.97 12.19 -11.84
CA THR A 252 20.24 11.64 -11.37
C THR A 252 20.49 10.24 -11.92
N VAL A 253 19.51 9.34 -11.87
CA VAL A 253 19.68 7.96 -12.38
C VAL A 253 19.85 7.93 -13.90
N LYS A 254 19.20 8.85 -14.63
CA LYS A 254 19.42 9.05 -16.07
C LYS A 254 20.84 9.53 -16.36
N ALA A 255 21.28 10.58 -15.66
CA ALA A 255 22.61 11.16 -15.83
C ALA A 255 23.74 10.15 -15.53
N LYS A 256 23.57 9.34 -14.48
CA LYS A 256 24.53 8.30 -14.07
C LYS A 256 24.34 6.96 -14.79
N LYS A 257 23.32 6.85 -15.66
CA LYS A 257 22.96 5.60 -16.36
C LYS A 257 22.64 4.43 -15.41
N THR A 258 22.29 4.68 -14.16
CA THR A 258 21.82 3.70 -13.17
C THR A 258 20.38 3.26 -13.45
N ILE A 259 20.08 1.96 -13.41
CA ILE A 259 18.70 1.47 -13.54
C ILE A 259 17.98 1.68 -12.21
N LEU A 260 16.80 2.31 -12.23
CA LEU A 260 15.95 2.52 -11.06
C LEU A 260 14.78 1.55 -11.07
N ALA A 261 14.67 0.74 -10.03
CA ALA A 261 13.57 -0.18 -9.81
C ALA A 261 13.06 -0.10 -8.37
N GLY A 262 11.76 -0.24 -8.20
CA GLY A 262 11.09 -0.32 -6.92
C GLY A 262 10.57 -1.74 -6.72
N VAL A 263 10.80 -2.31 -5.55
CA VAL A 263 10.38 -3.66 -5.17
C VAL A 263 9.24 -3.55 -4.16
N ILE A 264 8.06 -4.04 -4.50
CA ILE A 264 6.87 -3.93 -3.67
C ILE A 264 6.42 -5.34 -3.25
N GLU A 265 6.54 -5.62 -1.95
CA GLU A 265 6.14 -6.89 -1.33
C GLU A 265 4.60 -7.05 -1.35
N ASP A 266 3.88 -6.14 -0.68
CA ASP A 266 2.43 -6.21 -0.52
C ASP A 266 1.64 -5.37 -1.53
N SER A 267 1.80 -5.70 -2.82
CA SER A 267 1.06 -5.01 -3.87
C SER A 267 -0.45 -5.20 -3.76
N ARG A 268 -1.20 -4.09 -3.78
CA ARG A 268 -2.66 -4.05 -3.95
C ARG A 268 -3.12 -3.78 -5.38
N GLY A 269 -2.19 -3.76 -6.35
CA GLY A 269 -2.49 -3.51 -7.76
C GLY A 269 -3.45 -4.53 -8.39
N THR A 270 -4.21 -4.05 -9.36
CA THR A 270 -5.16 -4.82 -10.20
C THR A 270 -4.86 -4.65 -11.70
N ARG A 271 -3.74 -4.00 -12.02
CA ARG A 271 -3.41 -3.52 -13.35
C ARG A 271 -3.15 -4.66 -14.31
N PHE A 272 -2.45 -5.71 -13.85
CA PHE A 272 -2.24 -6.91 -14.67
C PHE A 272 -3.59 -7.57 -15.00
N CYS A 273 -4.47 -7.73 -14.01
CA CYS A 273 -5.82 -8.28 -14.20
C CYS A 273 -6.64 -7.46 -15.21
N GLU A 274 -6.57 -6.13 -15.15
CA GLU A 274 -7.20 -5.24 -16.12
C GLU A 274 -6.67 -5.48 -17.54
N VAL A 275 -5.35 -5.57 -17.71
CA VAL A 275 -4.73 -5.81 -19.01
C VAL A 275 -5.19 -7.16 -19.58
N ILE A 276 -5.12 -8.24 -18.81
CA ILE A 276 -5.49 -9.57 -19.30
C ILE A 276 -7.01 -9.75 -19.46
N SER A 277 -7.84 -8.96 -18.78
CA SER A 277 -9.30 -9.01 -18.93
C SER A 277 -9.77 -8.59 -20.34
N LYS A 278 -8.94 -7.84 -21.06
CA LYS A 278 -9.15 -7.43 -22.45
C LYS A 278 -8.81 -8.55 -23.44
N LEU A 279 -8.13 -9.61 -23.00
CA LEU A 279 -7.72 -10.73 -23.83
C LEU A 279 -8.79 -11.84 -23.84
N GLU A 280 -8.90 -12.53 -24.96
CA GLU A 280 -9.73 -13.72 -25.10
C GLU A 280 -8.97 -14.97 -24.62
N LEU A 281 -8.96 -15.17 -23.30
CA LEU A 281 -8.26 -16.29 -22.65
C LEU A 281 -9.05 -17.62 -22.70
N GLY A 282 -10.21 -17.65 -23.36
CA GLY A 282 -11.08 -18.84 -23.40
C GLY A 282 -11.70 -19.21 -22.05
N MET A 283 -11.82 -18.24 -21.14
CA MET A 283 -12.42 -18.43 -19.81
C MET A 283 -13.94 -18.34 -19.85
N LEU A 284 -14.61 -19.07 -18.94
CA LEU A 284 -16.05 -18.91 -18.72
C LEU A 284 -16.36 -17.50 -18.19
N PRO A 285 -17.55 -16.93 -18.48
CA PRO A 285 -17.91 -15.60 -18.03
C PRO A 285 -17.78 -15.40 -16.51
N GLN A 286 -18.15 -16.40 -15.70
CA GLN A 286 -18.00 -16.30 -14.24
C GLN A 286 -16.53 -16.19 -13.80
N THR A 287 -15.62 -16.89 -14.48
CA THR A 287 -14.19 -16.84 -14.19
C THR A 287 -13.62 -15.49 -14.64
N LYS A 288 -14.10 -14.90 -15.74
CA LYS A 288 -13.69 -13.55 -16.15
C LYS A 288 -14.03 -12.48 -15.10
N LEU A 289 -15.12 -12.64 -14.35
CA LEU A 289 -15.48 -11.74 -13.24
C LEU A 289 -14.48 -11.80 -12.08
N ILE A 290 -13.71 -12.89 -11.92
CA ILE A 290 -12.70 -12.98 -10.85
C ILE A 290 -11.60 -11.94 -11.05
N LEU A 291 -11.25 -11.65 -12.30
CA LEU A 291 -10.21 -10.69 -12.65
C LEU A 291 -10.54 -9.27 -12.17
N GLN A 292 -11.83 -8.92 -12.12
CA GLN A 292 -12.30 -7.60 -11.66
C GLN A 292 -12.28 -7.46 -10.14
N LYS A 293 -12.17 -8.57 -9.40
CA LYS A 293 -12.30 -8.62 -7.93
C LYS A 293 -11.03 -9.12 -7.24
N THR A 294 -9.99 -9.44 -8.01
CA THR A 294 -8.75 -9.99 -7.49
C THR A 294 -7.61 -8.99 -7.61
N LYS A 295 -6.72 -9.03 -6.62
CA LYS A 295 -5.41 -8.39 -6.74
C LYS A 295 -4.53 -9.23 -7.65
N ASP A 296 -3.60 -8.55 -8.32
CA ASP A 296 -2.64 -9.18 -9.23
C ASP A 296 -1.78 -10.23 -8.51
N SER A 297 -1.19 -9.88 -7.37
CA SER A 297 -0.34 -10.79 -6.58
C SER A 297 -1.08 -12.06 -6.13
N ASN A 298 -2.37 -11.96 -5.79
CA ASN A 298 -3.18 -13.11 -5.40
C ASN A 298 -3.42 -14.07 -6.59
N LEU A 299 -3.75 -13.54 -7.76
CA LEU A 299 -3.92 -14.35 -8.97
C LEU A 299 -2.59 -14.98 -9.41
N LEU A 300 -1.54 -14.16 -9.44
CA LEU A 300 -0.22 -14.53 -9.93
C LEU A 300 0.50 -15.53 -9.02
N THR A 301 0.12 -15.61 -7.74
CA THR A 301 0.57 -16.69 -6.83
C THR A 301 0.24 -18.07 -7.40
N TYR A 302 -0.88 -18.20 -8.11
CA TYR A 302 -1.25 -19.45 -8.77
C TYR A 302 -0.71 -19.57 -10.18
N ALA A 303 -0.41 -18.46 -10.87
CA ALA A 303 -0.04 -18.45 -12.29
C ALA A 303 1.47 -18.65 -12.52
N LEU A 304 2.30 -17.98 -11.71
CA LEU A 304 3.75 -17.93 -11.86
C LEU A 304 4.44 -19.05 -11.07
N GLN A 305 5.47 -19.64 -11.67
CA GLN A 305 6.43 -20.52 -11.00
C GLN A 305 7.65 -19.70 -10.53
N HIS A 306 8.47 -20.27 -9.64
CA HIS A 306 9.72 -19.62 -9.23
C HIS A 306 10.59 -19.30 -10.45
N GLY A 307 11.07 -18.05 -10.55
CA GLY A 307 11.80 -17.55 -11.71
C GLY A 307 10.91 -16.96 -12.80
N ASP A 308 9.60 -17.17 -12.78
CA ASP A 308 8.70 -16.54 -13.75
C ASP A 308 8.44 -15.08 -13.40
N ARG A 309 8.40 -14.25 -14.45
CA ARG A 309 7.85 -12.90 -14.40
C ARG A 309 6.70 -12.74 -15.38
N THR A 310 5.83 -11.77 -15.12
CA THR A 310 4.87 -11.33 -16.13
C THR A 310 5.56 -10.54 -17.24
N MET A 311 4.83 -10.31 -18.32
CA MET A 311 5.12 -9.20 -19.23
C MET A 311 5.20 -7.87 -18.48
N THR A 312 5.89 -6.93 -19.10
CA THR A 312 5.91 -5.53 -18.75
C THR A 312 4.70 -4.81 -19.32
N PHE A 313 4.05 -4.03 -18.46
CA PHE A 313 2.91 -3.20 -18.82
C PHE A 313 2.99 -1.82 -18.19
N THR A 314 2.24 -0.85 -18.70
CA THR A 314 2.24 0.52 -18.14
C THR A 314 1.63 0.55 -16.74
N TYR A 315 2.22 1.35 -15.86
CA TYR A 315 1.74 1.52 -14.48
C TYR A 315 0.24 1.85 -14.40
N SER A 316 -0.26 2.69 -15.31
CA SER A 316 -1.68 3.02 -15.44
C SER A 316 -2.13 3.01 -16.91
N SER A 317 -3.41 2.73 -17.16
CA SER A 317 -4.06 3.00 -18.44
C SER A 317 -4.57 4.44 -18.56
N ASP A 318 -4.66 5.16 -17.44
CA ASP A 318 -5.17 6.52 -17.42
C ASP A 318 -4.03 7.51 -17.70
N ALA A 319 -4.06 8.16 -18.87
CA ALA A 319 -3.15 9.24 -19.21
C ALA A 319 -3.25 10.43 -18.22
N ASN A 320 -4.39 10.54 -17.55
CA ASN A 320 -4.73 11.56 -16.58
C ASN A 320 -4.53 11.10 -15.13
N HIS A 321 -3.80 10.02 -14.91
CA HIS A 321 -3.56 9.46 -13.59
C HIS A 321 -2.90 10.49 -12.65
N PRO A 322 -3.47 10.79 -11.46
CA PRO A 322 -3.08 11.93 -10.63
C PRO A 322 -1.58 12.03 -10.35
N ILE A 323 -0.94 10.91 -9.94
CA ILE A 323 0.50 10.93 -9.63
C ILE A 323 1.38 10.98 -10.88
N LEU A 324 0.93 10.45 -12.03
CA LEU A 324 1.75 10.44 -13.24
C LEU A 324 1.82 11.83 -13.88
N ARG A 325 0.83 12.68 -13.65
CA ARG A 325 0.86 14.09 -14.09
C ARG A 325 2.00 14.89 -13.45
N GLU A 326 2.47 14.46 -12.27
CA GLU A 326 3.61 15.08 -11.58
C GLU A 326 4.97 14.68 -12.20
N PHE A 327 4.98 13.68 -13.08
CA PHE A 327 6.17 13.15 -13.75
C PHE A 327 5.99 13.14 -15.28
N PRO A 328 5.76 14.31 -15.90
CA PRO A 328 5.52 14.40 -17.34
C PRO A 328 6.74 13.91 -18.14
N GLY A 329 6.51 13.05 -19.14
CA GLY A 329 7.56 12.49 -19.98
C GLY A 329 8.22 11.23 -19.41
N GLU A 330 7.91 10.85 -18.17
CA GLU A 330 8.41 9.62 -17.58
C GLU A 330 7.51 8.43 -17.92
N THR A 331 8.13 7.35 -18.39
CA THR A 331 7.42 6.10 -18.65
C THR A 331 7.70 5.14 -17.50
N ILE A 332 6.72 4.95 -16.62
CA ILE A 332 6.79 3.96 -15.55
C ILE A 332 6.13 2.68 -16.02
N MET A 333 6.90 1.60 -15.98
CA MET A 333 6.45 0.27 -16.32
C MET A 333 6.45 -0.63 -15.09
N THR A 334 5.64 -1.66 -15.16
CA THR A 334 5.44 -2.61 -14.07
C THR A 334 5.51 -4.03 -14.62
N PHE A 335 6.09 -4.93 -13.84
CA PHE A 335 5.87 -6.38 -13.98
C PHE A 335 5.80 -7.03 -12.60
N TYR A 336 5.41 -8.29 -12.54
CA TYR A 336 5.46 -9.11 -11.33
C TYR A 336 6.50 -10.20 -11.48
N LEU A 337 7.21 -10.54 -10.41
CA LEU A 337 8.24 -11.58 -10.39
C LEU A 337 8.01 -12.53 -9.22
N LYS A 338 8.04 -13.82 -9.48
CA LYS A 338 7.99 -14.86 -8.45
C LYS A 338 9.42 -15.22 -8.05
N THR A 339 9.96 -14.48 -7.09
CA THR A 339 11.34 -14.62 -6.58
C THR A 339 11.53 -15.81 -5.65
N SER A 340 10.46 -16.37 -5.10
CA SER A 340 10.48 -17.45 -4.10
C SER A 340 9.36 -18.45 -4.36
N GLU A 341 9.59 -19.73 -4.09
CA GLU A 341 8.64 -20.80 -4.37
C GLU A 341 7.36 -20.68 -3.52
N PHE A 342 7.54 -20.45 -2.21
CA PHE A 342 6.45 -20.47 -1.24
C PHE A 342 5.93 -19.10 -0.83
N ASP A 343 6.39 -18.03 -1.50
CA ASP A 343 5.97 -16.65 -1.22
C ASP A 343 5.18 -16.02 -2.39
N ARG A 344 4.50 -14.91 -2.18
CA ARG A 344 3.76 -14.21 -3.24
C ARG A 344 4.73 -13.57 -4.25
N PRO A 345 4.32 -13.40 -5.51
CA PRO A 345 5.07 -12.58 -6.46
C PRO A 345 5.20 -11.14 -5.98
N VAL A 346 6.39 -10.58 -6.08
CA VAL A 346 6.67 -9.16 -5.82
C VAL A 346 6.32 -8.33 -7.06
N ARG A 347 5.80 -7.12 -6.86
CA ARG A 347 5.61 -6.17 -7.96
C ARG A 347 6.87 -5.35 -8.13
N ILE A 348 7.29 -5.17 -9.37
CA ILE A 348 8.44 -4.35 -9.73
C ILE A 348 7.93 -3.18 -10.56
N ASP A 349 8.08 -1.97 -10.03
CA ASP A 349 7.85 -0.74 -10.78
C ASP A 349 9.23 -0.19 -11.21
N PHE A 350 9.40 0.23 -12.44
CA PHE A 350 10.70 0.71 -12.92
C PHE A 350 10.55 1.84 -13.93
N LEU A 351 11.60 2.65 -14.00
CA LEU A 351 11.71 3.71 -14.98
C LEU A 351 12.14 3.10 -16.33
N ALA A 352 11.28 3.17 -17.34
CA ALA A 352 11.55 2.65 -18.68
C ALA A 352 12.25 3.70 -19.57
N ASP A 353 13.32 4.30 -19.05
CA ASP A 353 14.17 5.28 -19.75
C ASP A 353 15.22 4.62 -20.66
N LYS A 354 15.40 3.31 -20.50
CA LYS A 354 16.35 2.46 -21.24
C LYS A 354 15.57 1.40 -22.00
N GLY A 355 16.28 0.61 -22.82
CA GLY A 355 15.69 -0.52 -23.57
C GLY A 355 15.05 -1.58 -22.66
N LEU A 356 14.98 -2.84 -23.12
CA LEU A 356 14.36 -3.93 -22.36
C LEU A 356 15.16 -4.29 -21.08
N VAL A 357 15.01 -3.49 -20.01
CA VAL A 357 15.71 -3.64 -18.72
C VAL A 357 15.03 -4.61 -17.77
N ALA A 358 13.78 -5.00 -18.04
CA ALA A 358 13.01 -5.89 -17.16
C ALA A 358 13.66 -7.25 -16.95
N ASP A 359 14.26 -7.84 -18.00
CA ASP A 359 15.03 -9.09 -17.87
C ASP A 359 16.24 -8.91 -16.95
N LYS A 360 17.00 -7.83 -17.13
CA LYS A 360 18.16 -7.54 -16.27
C LYS A 360 17.73 -7.35 -14.82
N ILE A 361 16.66 -6.60 -14.56
CA ILE A 361 16.12 -6.39 -13.22
C ILE A 361 15.68 -7.73 -12.62
N ALA A 362 14.90 -8.53 -13.35
CA ALA A 362 14.39 -9.82 -12.86
C ALA A 362 15.51 -10.81 -12.56
N SER A 363 16.50 -10.94 -13.45
CA SER A 363 17.66 -11.81 -13.27
C SER A 363 18.50 -11.43 -12.05
N VAL A 364 18.71 -10.13 -11.80
CA VAL A 364 19.45 -9.67 -10.63
C VAL A 364 18.66 -9.91 -9.35
N LEU A 365 17.35 -9.59 -9.33
CA LEU A 365 16.51 -9.84 -8.17
C LEU A 365 16.47 -11.33 -7.80
N LEU A 366 16.35 -12.22 -8.78
CA LEU A 366 16.42 -13.67 -8.55
C LEU A 366 17.76 -14.11 -7.95
N ALA A 367 18.86 -13.52 -8.40
CA ALA A 367 20.18 -13.82 -7.83
C ALA A 367 20.33 -13.30 -6.37
N LEU A 368 19.59 -12.25 -6.01
CA LEU A 368 19.59 -11.67 -4.66
C LEU A 368 18.58 -12.33 -3.70
N SER A 369 17.59 -13.05 -4.21
CA SER A 369 16.54 -13.73 -3.44
C SER A 369 16.89 -15.22 -3.24
N THR A 370 17.58 -15.52 -2.13
CA THR A 370 18.13 -16.87 -1.87
C THR A 370 17.23 -17.76 -1.00
N HIS A 371 16.18 -17.20 -0.38
CA HIS A 371 15.31 -17.93 0.54
C HIS A 371 14.01 -18.39 -0.12
N ALA A 372 13.72 -19.69 -0.01
CA ALA A 372 12.50 -20.28 -0.59
C ALA A 372 11.18 -19.87 0.08
N GLY A 373 11.26 -19.25 1.27
CA GLY A 373 10.09 -18.82 2.05
C GLY A 373 9.87 -17.31 2.10
N TYR A 374 10.84 -16.51 1.64
CA TYR A 374 10.74 -15.04 1.67
C TYR A 374 11.37 -14.46 0.41
N GLY A 375 10.55 -13.85 -0.44
CA GLY A 375 10.90 -13.42 -1.79
C GLY A 375 11.68 -12.11 -1.88
N MET A 376 11.91 -11.41 -0.78
CA MET A 376 12.56 -10.11 -0.81
C MET A 376 14.08 -10.22 -1.08
N PRO A 377 14.66 -9.35 -1.93
CA PRO A 377 16.08 -9.36 -2.22
C PRO A 377 16.91 -9.05 -0.97
N SER A 378 18.00 -9.78 -0.76
CA SER A 378 18.91 -9.60 0.38
C SER A 378 19.39 -8.16 0.60
N ILE A 379 19.61 -7.40 -0.47
CA ILE A 379 20.03 -5.98 -0.38
C ILE A 379 18.95 -5.06 0.20
N ILE A 380 17.66 -5.36 -0.06
CA ILE A 380 16.54 -4.63 0.54
C ILE A 380 16.34 -5.07 2.00
N VAL A 381 16.49 -6.37 2.29
CA VAL A 381 16.42 -6.89 3.66
C VAL A 381 17.48 -6.26 4.56
N GLU A 382 18.72 -6.14 4.08
CA GLU A 382 19.79 -5.45 4.81
C GLU A 382 19.43 -3.97 5.01
N ALA A 383 18.90 -3.29 3.99
CA ALA A 383 18.52 -1.88 4.10
C ALA A 383 17.40 -1.66 5.14
N ASP A 384 16.35 -2.49 5.15
CA ASP A 384 15.27 -2.48 6.16
C ASP A 384 15.84 -2.64 7.57
N GLN A 385 16.69 -3.65 7.77
CA GLN A 385 17.29 -3.92 9.07
C GLN A 385 18.10 -2.75 9.61
N ARG A 386 18.85 -2.04 8.76
CA ARG A 386 19.62 -0.84 9.13
C ARG A 386 18.72 0.38 9.36
N ALA A 387 17.66 0.53 8.59
CA ALA A 387 16.75 1.67 8.67
C ALA A 387 15.78 1.57 9.85
N LYS A 388 15.53 0.37 10.37
CA LYS A 388 14.55 0.11 11.42
C LYS A 388 14.73 0.99 12.67
N LEU A 389 13.62 1.59 13.09
CA LEU A 389 13.48 2.35 14.33
C LEU A 389 12.44 1.68 15.23
N SER A 390 12.64 1.76 16.53
CA SER A 390 11.76 1.20 17.55
C SER A 390 11.05 2.29 18.35
N GLU A 391 9.94 1.94 19.00
CA GLU A 391 9.26 2.85 19.96
C GLU A 391 10.18 3.27 21.11
N HIS A 392 11.13 2.41 21.49
CA HIS A 392 12.12 2.71 22.52
C HIS A 392 13.06 3.84 22.09
N ASP A 393 13.47 3.91 20.81
CA ASP A 393 14.29 5.01 20.31
C ASP A 393 13.58 6.36 20.46
N LEU A 394 12.27 6.39 20.18
CA LEU A 394 11.45 7.58 20.34
C LEU A 394 11.23 7.94 21.82
N GLU A 395 11.06 6.93 22.68
CA GLU A 395 10.92 7.14 24.11
C GLU A 395 12.18 7.74 24.72
N MET A 396 13.36 7.21 24.37
CA MET A 396 14.65 7.77 24.79
C MET A 396 14.80 9.22 24.34
N PHE A 397 14.50 9.51 23.08
CA PHE A 397 14.51 10.89 22.55
C PHE A 397 13.54 11.81 23.30
N TYR A 398 12.32 11.33 23.58
CA TYR A 398 11.33 12.07 24.36
C TYR A 398 11.79 12.36 25.80
N MET A 399 12.38 11.38 26.48
CA MET A 399 12.92 11.56 27.84
C MET A 399 14.08 12.56 27.86
N ASP A 400 14.95 12.54 26.84
CA ASP A 400 16.02 13.53 26.70
C ASP A 400 15.49 14.96 26.52
N ILE A 401 14.39 15.13 25.78
CA ILE A 401 13.71 16.42 25.70
C ILE A 401 13.18 16.82 27.07
N LEU A 402 12.41 15.95 27.75
CA LEU A 402 11.84 16.23 29.08
C LEU A 402 12.91 16.62 30.10
N ASN A 403 14.06 15.94 30.10
CA ASN A 403 15.17 16.25 31.00
C ASN A 403 15.75 17.65 30.77
N ARG A 404 15.66 18.18 29.55
CA ARG A 404 16.17 19.50 29.17
C ARG A 404 15.16 20.62 29.37
N VAL A 405 13.88 20.37 29.06
CA VAL A 405 12.85 21.42 29.03
C VAL A 405 11.87 21.35 30.22
N GLY A 406 11.92 20.27 31.00
CA GLY A 406 10.99 19.98 32.07
C GLY A 406 9.62 19.49 31.57
N ASN A 407 8.68 19.36 32.52
CA ASN A 407 7.33 18.88 32.23
C ASN A 407 6.46 19.99 31.62
N LEU A 408 6.43 20.07 30.29
CA LEU A 408 5.57 20.99 29.55
C LEU A 408 4.19 20.36 29.28
N SER A 409 3.13 21.18 29.35
CA SER A 409 1.75 20.71 29.07
C SER A 409 1.59 20.16 27.65
N GLY A 410 2.28 20.75 26.67
CA GLY A 410 2.26 20.28 25.28
C GLY A 410 2.94 18.91 25.06
N MET A 411 3.80 18.50 25.98
CA MET A 411 4.49 17.20 25.94
C MET A 411 3.77 16.10 26.73
N MET A 412 2.63 16.40 27.36
CA MET A 412 1.85 15.38 28.04
C MET A 412 1.30 14.37 27.03
N GLU A 413 1.33 13.10 27.41
CA GLU A 413 0.70 12.06 26.61
C GLU A 413 -0.80 12.29 26.48
N GLN A 414 -1.36 11.79 25.38
CA GLN A 414 -2.79 11.87 25.14
C GLN A 414 -3.55 11.05 26.19
N ARG A 415 -4.63 11.64 26.75
CA ARG A 415 -5.45 11.00 27.80
C ARG A 415 -5.99 9.63 27.42
N ARG A 416 -6.17 9.35 26.12
CA ARG A 416 -6.64 8.05 25.61
C ARG A 416 -5.67 6.90 25.90
N ASN A 417 -4.37 7.18 25.98
CA ASN A 417 -3.32 6.19 26.28
C ASN A 417 -3.24 5.88 27.78
N ASN A 418 -3.72 6.80 28.62
CA ASN A 418 -3.72 6.69 30.08
C ASN A 418 -5.07 6.24 30.65
N ARG A 419 -5.89 5.54 29.85
CA ARG A 419 -7.15 4.98 30.34
C ARG A 419 -6.85 3.79 31.26
N PRO A 420 -7.47 3.72 32.46
CA PRO A 420 -7.19 2.68 33.43
C PRO A 420 -7.76 1.29 33.05
N PHE A 421 -8.57 1.21 31.99
CA PHE A 421 -9.26 -0.01 31.54
C PHE A 421 -9.29 -0.09 30.03
#